data_AF-U7DBC4-F1
#
_entry.id   AF-U7DBC4-F1
#
_cell.length_a   1.000
_cell.length_b   1.000
_cell.length_c   1.000
_cell.angle_alpha   90.00
_cell.angle_beta   90.00
_cell.angle_gamma   90.00
#
_symmetry.space_group_name_H-M   'P 1'
#
loop_
_entity.id
_entity.type
_entity.pdbx_description
1 polymer ?
#
loop_
_entity_poly.entity_id
_entity_poly.type
_entity_poly.pdbx_seq_one_letter_code
_entity_poly.pdbx_strand_id
1 'polypeptide(L)'
;MAYTTTDAGYIVQGTPADCVKIGLATLLDEPPDLVISGINHGSNLGIAGFYSGTVGAAREGVFWRIPAIAISAPSKGAASMKSLAKRAHQLIMTLDAQGLLRPRSRHLYNINFPSAKTDQNQWKFCRQSLAYYNDSYETKDHMGVPLHFVTGKMVEIEEDISYDIRANACGYTTVTPLTIDATCMDTINATATINLHNSFDKETT
;
A
#
# COMPACT_ATOMS: atom_id res chain seq x y z
N MET A 1 -15.43 5.51 18.17
CA MET A 1 -15.08 4.30 17.38
C MET A 1 -15.44 3.10 18.23
N ALA A 2 -16.26 2.17 17.74
CA ALA A 2 -16.69 1.01 18.50
C ALA A 2 -15.80 -0.20 18.17
N TYR A 3 -15.55 -1.06 19.14
CA TYR A 3 -14.88 -2.34 18.92
C TYR A 3 -15.52 -3.46 19.74
N THR A 4 -15.33 -4.71 19.29
CA THR A 4 -15.75 -5.93 19.98
C THR A 4 -14.54 -6.83 20.19
N THR A 5 -14.41 -7.40 21.38
CA THR A 5 -13.34 -8.36 21.71
C THR A 5 -13.77 -9.78 21.33
N THR A 6 -12.84 -10.55 20.78
CA THR A 6 -12.99 -11.97 20.44
C THR A 6 -11.77 -12.75 20.90
N ASP A 7 -11.83 -14.08 20.89
CA ASP A 7 -10.68 -14.94 21.22
C ASP A 7 -9.47 -14.73 20.29
N ALA A 8 -9.72 -14.24 19.07
CA ALA A 8 -8.67 -14.01 18.06
C ALA A 8 -8.16 -12.56 18.02
N GLY A 9 -8.77 -11.63 18.77
CA GLY A 9 -8.42 -10.22 18.78
C GLY A 9 -9.63 -9.29 18.76
N TYR A 10 -9.44 -8.07 18.25
CA TYR A 10 -10.45 -7.01 18.26
C TYR A 10 -11.05 -6.77 16.86
N ILE A 11 -12.36 -6.59 16.81
CA ILE A 11 -13.10 -6.16 15.61
C ILE A 11 -13.46 -4.70 15.80
N VAL A 12 -12.95 -3.81 14.95
CA VAL A 12 -13.18 -2.37 15.02
C VAL A 12 -14.16 -1.96 13.93
N GLN A 13 -15.21 -1.22 14.29
CA GLN A 13 -16.11 -0.60 13.32
C GLN A 13 -15.47 0.69 12.78
N GLY A 14 -14.61 0.55 11.78
CA GLY A 14 -13.85 1.64 11.16
C GLY A 14 -13.09 1.19 9.92
N THR A 15 -12.27 2.10 9.38
CA THR A 15 -11.35 1.79 8.28
C THR A 15 -10.19 0.90 8.76
N PRO A 16 -9.42 0.27 7.86
CA PRO A 16 -8.21 -0.44 8.25
C PRO A 16 -7.19 0.43 9.01
N ALA A 17 -7.09 1.72 8.70
CA ALA A 17 -6.24 2.66 9.44
C ALA A 17 -6.77 2.92 10.86
N ASP A 18 -8.09 3.01 11.01
CA ASP A 18 -8.74 3.15 12.32
C ASP A 18 -8.42 1.95 13.24
N CYS A 19 -8.40 0.73 12.70
CA CYS A 19 -7.98 -0.47 13.44
C CYS A 19 -6.56 -0.32 14.01
N VAL A 20 -5.62 0.21 13.22
CA VAL A 20 -4.24 0.42 13.67
C VAL A 20 -4.17 1.53 14.71
N LYS A 21 -4.85 2.66 14.47
CA LYS A 21 -4.88 3.79 15.42
C LYS A 21 -5.37 3.39 16.80
N ILE A 22 -6.53 2.74 16.88
CA ILE A 22 -7.09 2.35 18.18
C ILE A 22 -6.29 1.20 18.82
N GLY A 23 -5.76 0.28 17.98
CA GLY A 23 -4.85 -0.78 18.41
C GLY A 23 -3.65 -0.22 19.17
N LEU A 24 -2.93 0.71 18.55
CA LEU A 24 -1.70 1.30 19.09
C LEU A 24 -1.96 2.33 20.20
N ALA A 25 -3.06 3.06 20.15
CA ALA A 25 -3.34 4.12 21.11
C ALA A 25 -4.09 3.65 22.37
N THR A 26 -4.73 2.48 22.34
CA THR A 26 -5.67 2.10 23.40
C THR A 26 -5.76 0.60 23.69
N LEU A 27 -5.68 -0.29 22.68
CA LEU A 27 -5.99 -1.71 22.88
C LEU A 27 -4.78 -2.58 23.22
N LEU A 28 -3.58 -2.16 22.82
CA LEU A 28 -2.33 -2.85 23.14
C LEU A 28 -1.67 -2.19 24.36
N ASP A 29 -1.19 -3.02 25.29
CA ASP A 29 -0.45 -2.56 26.46
C ASP A 29 0.93 -1.99 26.09
N GLU A 30 1.56 -2.58 25.07
CA GLU A 30 2.87 -2.20 24.55
C GLU A 30 2.86 -2.07 23.02
N PRO A 31 3.68 -1.17 22.44
CA PRO A 31 3.77 -1.02 21.00
C PRO A 31 4.38 -2.28 20.36
N PRO A 32 3.81 -2.79 19.25
CA PRO A 32 4.35 -3.95 18.55
C PRO A 32 5.65 -3.61 17.81
N ASP A 33 6.46 -4.63 17.55
CA ASP A 33 7.69 -4.49 16.75
C ASP A 33 7.45 -4.33 15.25
N LEU A 34 6.28 -4.75 14.77
CA LEU A 34 5.93 -4.78 13.34
C LEU A 34 4.41 -4.72 13.18
N VAL A 35 3.94 -3.89 12.24
CA VAL A 35 2.54 -3.88 11.77
C VAL A 35 2.45 -4.66 10.46
N ILE A 36 1.61 -5.69 10.41
CA ILE A 36 1.33 -6.44 9.18
C ILE A 36 -0.14 -6.22 8.81
N SER A 37 -0.38 -5.83 7.56
CA SER A 37 -1.72 -5.68 6.99
C SER A 37 -1.89 -6.62 5.80
N GLY A 38 -2.85 -7.55 5.88
CA GLY A 38 -3.11 -8.53 4.83
C GLY A 38 -3.53 -9.90 5.37
N ILE A 39 -3.56 -10.95 4.54
CA ILE A 39 -3.24 -10.96 3.10
C ILE A 39 -4.48 -10.56 2.29
N ASN A 40 -4.37 -9.49 1.50
CA ASN A 40 -5.47 -9.02 0.67
C ASN A 40 -5.78 -9.99 -0.48
N HIS A 41 -7.07 -10.22 -0.74
CA HIS A 41 -7.56 -10.97 -1.90
C HIS A 41 -7.80 -10.03 -3.09
N GLY A 42 -6.69 -9.53 -3.64
CA GLY A 42 -6.62 -8.54 -4.71
C GLY A 42 -5.25 -7.86 -4.67
N SER A 43 -4.59 -7.73 -5.82
CA SER A 43 -3.27 -7.11 -5.89
C SER A 43 -3.35 -5.60 -5.67
N ASN A 44 -2.36 -5.05 -4.98
CA ASN A 44 -2.18 -3.61 -4.75
C ASN A 44 -0.87 -3.16 -5.41
N LEU A 45 -0.79 -3.28 -6.73
CA LEU A 45 0.39 -2.95 -7.54
C LEU A 45 0.29 -1.54 -8.11
N GLY A 46 1.43 -0.90 -8.34
CA GLY A 46 1.50 0.43 -8.96
C GLY A 46 0.65 1.46 -8.20
N ILE A 47 -0.07 2.32 -8.94
CA ILE A 47 -0.87 3.40 -8.34
C ILE A 47 -2.02 2.90 -7.45
N ALA A 48 -2.49 1.66 -7.64
CA ALA A 48 -3.54 1.08 -6.79
C ALA A 48 -3.12 1.02 -5.31
N GLY A 49 -1.80 0.95 -5.04
CA GLY A 49 -1.27 1.03 -3.68
C GLY A 49 -1.57 2.35 -2.95
N PHE A 50 -1.86 3.45 -3.66
CA PHE A 50 -2.28 4.71 -3.02
C PHE A 50 -3.68 4.62 -2.40
N TYR A 51 -4.60 3.95 -3.09
CA TYR A 51 -6.01 3.85 -2.73
C TYR A 51 -6.32 2.64 -1.82
N SER A 52 -5.35 1.74 -1.65
CA SER A 52 -5.54 0.49 -0.94
C SER A 52 -5.69 0.67 0.57
N GLY A 53 -6.76 0.13 1.15
CA GLY A 53 -6.93 0.02 2.60
C GLY A 53 -5.87 -0.88 3.25
N THR A 54 -5.43 -1.94 2.58
CA THR A 54 -4.35 -2.82 3.08
C THR A 54 -3.05 -2.05 3.22
N VAL A 55 -2.67 -1.29 2.19
CA VAL A 55 -1.48 -0.42 2.22
C VAL A 55 -1.68 0.73 3.21
N GLY A 56 -2.89 1.29 3.30
CA GLY A 56 -3.25 2.35 4.25
C GLY A 56 -3.04 1.96 5.70
N ALA A 57 -3.45 0.75 6.11
CA ALA A 57 -3.19 0.25 7.47
C ALA A 57 -1.69 0.07 7.76
N ALA A 58 -0.91 -0.46 6.81
CA ALA A 58 0.55 -0.53 6.97
C ALA A 58 1.16 0.88 7.06
N ARG A 59 0.70 1.82 6.23
CA ARG A 59 1.14 3.22 6.24
C ARG A 59 0.88 3.89 7.58
N GLU A 60 -0.27 3.60 8.19
CA GLU A 60 -0.59 4.07 9.54
C GLU A 60 0.44 3.57 10.57
N GLY A 61 0.86 2.30 10.50
CA GLY A 61 1.95 1.78 11.35
C GLY A 61 3.25 2.60 11.24
N VAL A 62 3.62 3.01 10.01
CA VAL A 62 4.79 3.87 9.78
C VAL A 62 4.62 5.27 10.36
N PHE A 63 3.41 5.83 10.39
CA PHE A 63 3.14 7.12 11.06
C PHE A 63 3.44 7.04 12.57
N TRP A 64 3.20 5.89 13.18
CA TRP A 64 3.56 5.58 14.56
C TRP A 64 5.03 5.17 14.73
N ARG A 65 5.85 5.29 13.68
CA ARG A 65 7.27 4.91 13.65
C ARG A 65 7.52 3.43 13.90
N ILE A 66 6.54 2.59 13.60
CA ILE A 66 6.65 1.14 13.67
C ILE A 66 6.91 0.60 12.26
N PRO A 67 7.88 -0.31 12.06
CA PRO A 67 8.02 -1.06 10.81
C PRO A 67 6.69 -1.61 10.33
N ALA A 68 6.41 -1.54 9.02
CA ALA A 68 5.13 -1.99 8.51
C ALA A 68 5.21 -2.67 7.14
N ILE A 69 4.33 -3.64 6.94
CA ILE A 69 4.26 -4.45 5.73
C ILE A 69 2.80 -4.61 5.31
N ALA A 70 2.53 -4.33 4.04
CA ALA A 70 1.27 -4.66 3.39
C ALA A 70 1.46 -5.90 2.50
N ILE A 71 0.54 -6.86 2.57
CA ILE A 71 0.65 -8.13 1.84
C ILE A 71 -0.61 -8.38 1.04
N SER A 72 -0.44 -8.67 -0.25
CA SER A 72 -1.54 -8.85 -1.20
C SER A 72 -1.27 -10.04 -2.13
N ALA A 73 -2.34 -10.64 -2.64
CA ALA A 73 -2.30 -11.73 -3.60
C ALA A 73 -3.37 -11.52 -4.68
N PRO A 74 -3.24 -12.10 -5.88
CA PRO A 74 -4.22 -11.91 -6.95
C PRO A 74 -5.57 -12.50 -6.55
N SER A 75 -6.66 -11.83 -6.92
CA SER A 75 -8.02 -12.30 -6.62
C SER A 75 -8.42 -13.57 -7.40
N LYS A 76 -7.66 -13.94 -8.43
CA LYS A 76 -7.84 -15.17 -9.20
C LYS A 76 -6.50 -15.86 -9.37
N GLY A 77 -6.50 -17.18 -9.18
CA GLY A 77 -5.30 -18.00 -9.35
C GLY A 77 -4.25 -17.82 -8.26
N ALA A 78 -4.58 -17.23 -7.10
CA ALA A 78 -3.68 -17.23 -5.94
C ALA A 78 -3.42 -18.64 -5.40
N ALA A 79 -2.25 -18.82 -4.78
CA ALA A 79 -1.98 -20.01 -3.98
C ALA A 79 -2.85 -20.02 -2.70
N SER A 80 -2.86 -21.14 -1.99
CA SER A 80 -3.61 -21.22 -0.72
C SER A 80 -3.10 -20.21 0.31
N MET A 81 -4.01 -19.65 1.11
CA MET A 81 -3.69 -18.65 2.13
C MET A 81 -2.59 -19.12 3.09
N LYS A 82 -2.62 -20.41 3.47
CA LYS A 82 -1.59 -21.03 4.31
C LYS A 82 -0.20 -21.00 3.66
N SER A 83 -0.12 -21.27 2.35
CA SER A 83 1.14 -21.21 1.59
C SER A 83 1.66 -19.77 1.50
N LEU A 84 0.78 -18.82 1.20
CA LEU A 84 1.12 -17.40 1.13
C LEU A 84 1.63 -16.86 2.47
N ALA A 85 0.95 -17.19 3.57
CA ALA A 85 1.38 -16.81 4.92
C ALA A 85 2.77 -17.37 5.27
N LYS A 86 3.05 -18.64 4.92
CA LYS A 86 4.38 -19.24 5.13
C LYS A 86 5.47 -18.51 4.34
N ARG A 87 5.21 -18.17 3.08
CA ARG A 87 6.16 -17.43 2.23
C ARG A 87 6.37 -16.00 2.71
N ALA A 88 5.31 -15.32 3.12
CA ALA A 88 5.40 -14.00 3.71
C ALA A 88 6.27 -14.01 4.97
N HIS A 89 6.03 -14.96 5.89
CA HIS A 89 6.84 -15.14 7.08
C HIS A 89 8.33 -15.34 6.76
N GLN A 90 8.65 -16.20 5.79
CA GLN A 90 10.04 -16.41 5.35
C GLN A 90 10.69 -15.12 4.84
N LEU A 91 9.97 -14.33 4.04
CA LEU A 91 10.46 -13.05 3.53
C LEU A 91 10.68 -12.06 4.68
N ILE A 92 9.71 -11.90 5.57
CA ILE A 92 9.78 -10.98 6.72
C ILE A 92 11.00 -11.32 7.59
N MET A 93 11.22 -12.60 7.87
CA MET A 93 12.38 -13.02 8.66
C MET A 93 13.71 -12.82 7.94
N THR A 94 13.71 -12.93 6.61
CA THR A 94 14.89 -12.59 5.82
C THR A 94 15.18 -11.09 5.89
N LEU A 95 14.17 -10.23 5.78
CA LEU A 95 14.32 -8.78 5.93
C LEU A 95 14.86 -8.41 7.32
N ASP A 96 14.35 -9.07 8.37
CA ASP A 96 14.76 -8.82 9.75
C ASP A 96 16.23 -9.20 9.99
N ALA A 97 16.61 -10.41 9.58
CA ALA A 97 17.98 -10.92 9.71
C ALA A 97 19.01 -10.06 8.96
N GLN A 98 18.59 -9.33 7.92
CA GLN A 98 19.44 -8.40 7.17
C GLN A 98 19.38 -6.95 7.71
N GLY A 99 18.64 -6.69 8.79
CA GLY A 99 18.46 -5.36 9.36
C GLY A 99 17.63 -4.41 8.49
N LEU A 100 16.83 -4.96 7.56
CA LEU A 100 16.05 -4.18 6.58
C LEU A 100 14.64 -3.85 7.08
N LEU A 101 14.12 -4.50 8.13
CA LEU A 101 12.81 -4.14 8.72
C LEU A 101 12.81 -2.76 9.39
N ARG A 102 13.96 -2.30 9.89
CA ARG A 102 14.10 -1.00 10.59
C ARG A 102 15.03 -0.03 9.83
N PRO A 103 14.66 0.36 8.59
CA PRO A 103 15.49 1.22 7.76
C PRO A 103 15.51 2.64 8.31
N ARG A 104 16.57 3.40 8.00
CA ARG A 104 16.68 4.83 8.39
C ARG A 104 15.57 5.70 7.77
N SER A 105 15.03 5.29 6.63
CA SER A 105 13.92 5.98 5.96
C SER A 105 12.57 5.48 6.48
N ARG A 106 11.60 6.38 6.61
CA ARG A 106 10.22 6.02 6.96
C ARG A 106 9.49 5.46 5.74
N HIS A 107 9.43 4.14 5.65
CA HIS A 107 8.72 3.44 4.57
C HIS A 107 8.04 2.17 5.08
N LEU A 108 7.09 1.67 4.28
CA LEU A 108 6.50 0.34 4.41
C LEU A 108 6.93 -0.54 3.24
N TYR A 109 6.94 -1.86 3.42
CA TYR A 109 7.08 -2.79 2.29
C TYR A 109 5.71 -3.22 1.78
N ASN A 110 5.43 -2.94 0.50
CA ASN A 110 4.25 -3.44 -0.19
C ASN A 110 4.62 -4.72 -0.95
N ILE A 111 4.10 -5.86 -0.48
CA ILE A 111 4.39 -7.19 -1.02
C ILE A 111 3.19 -7.68 -1.83
N ASN A 112 3.43 -8.06 -3.08
CA ASN A 112 2.41 -8.68 -3.93
C ASN A 112 2.90 -10.03 -4.43
N PHE A 113 2.14 -11.08 -4.11
CA PHE A 113 2.36 -12.41 -4.68
C PHE A 113 1.86 -12.46 -6.13
N PRO A 114 2.50 -13.25 -7.01
CA PRO A 114 2.01 -13.51 -8.36
C PRO A 114 0.93 -14.59 -8.35
N SER A 115 0.37 -14.90 -9.52
CA SER A 115 -0.48 -16.06 -9.73
C SER A 115 0.28 -17.37 -9.44
N ALA A 116 -0.36 -18.35 -8.81
CA ALA A 116 0.24 -19.66 -8.53
C ALA A 116 0.59 -20.46 -9.78
N LYS A 117 0.09 -20.04 -10.95
CA LYS A 117 0.43 -20.66 -12.25
C LYS A 117 1.82 -20.26 -12.75
N THR A 118 2.44 -19.23 -12.18
CA THR A 118 3.78 -18.81 -12.58
C THR A 118 4.82 -19.68 -11.89
N ASP A 119 5.79 -20.16 -12.65
CA ASP A 119 6.86 -21.04 -12.16
C ASP A 119 7.90 -20.29 -11.31
N GLN A 120 7.85 -18.95 -11.34
CA GLN A 120 8.72 -18.12 -10.52
C GLN A 120 8.20 -18.03 -9.08
N ASN A 121 9.02 -18.55 -8.17
CA ASN A 121 8.80 -18.45 -6.73
C ASN A 121 9.79 -17.48 -6.05
N GLN A 122 10.45 -16.64 -6.87
CA GLN A 122 11.47 -15.69 -6.44
C GLN A 122 10.84 -14.35 -6.06
N TRP A 123 11.49 -13.64 -5.14
CA TRP A 123 11.15 -12.26 -4.81
C TRP A 123 12.01 -11.26 -5.57
N LYS A 124 11.45 -10.09 -5.86
CA LYS A 124 12.15 -8.99 -6.54
C LYS A 124 11.82 -7.66 -5.87
N PHE A 125 12.86 -6.89 -5.54
CA PHE A 125 12.69 -5.51 -5.13
C PHE A 125 12.36 -4.65 -6.34
N CYS A 126 11.30 -3.86 -6.22
CA CYS A 126 10.71 -3.13 -7.34
C CYS A 126 10.53 -1.66 -7.03
N ARG A 127 10.47 -0.85 -8.09
CA ARG A 127 9.89 0.49 -8.12
C ARG A 127 8.37 0.35 -8.25
N GLN A 128 7.64 1.30 -7.68
CA GLN A 128 6.21 1.41 -7.90
C GLN A 128 5.95 1.86 -9.35
N SER A 129 5.15 1.10 -10.10
CA SER A 129 4.69 1.49 -11.44
C SER A 129 3.68 2.64 -11.37
N LEU A 130 3.74 3.52 -12.37
CA LEU A 130 2.79 4.60 -12.63
C LEU A 130 1.76 4.24 -13.71
N ALA A 131 1.72 2.97 -14.15
CA ALA A 131 0.65 2.46 -14.98
C ALA A 131 -0.71 2.77 -14.33
N TYR A 132 -1.65 3.19 -15.17
CA TYR A 132 -2.91 3.74 -14.71
C TYR A 132 -4.08 3.08 -15.44
N TYR A 133 -5.26 3.13 -14.82
CA TYR A 133 -6.48 2.77 -15.51
C TYR A 133 -6.94 3.97 -16.33
N ASN A 134 -7.09 3.76 -17.63
CA ASN A 134 -7.81 4.71 -18.47
C ASN A 134 -9.30 4.45 -18.27
N ASP A 135 -9.84 5.03 -17.19
CA ASP A 135 -11.22 4.82 -16.77
C ASP A 135 -12.18 5.39 -17.81
N SER A 136 -13.16 4.57 -18.19
CA SER A 136 -14.38 5.02 -18.85
C SER A 136 -15.58 4.55 -18.05
N TYR A 137 -16.76 5.12 -18.31
CA TYR A 137 -17.95 4.82 -17.53
C TYR A 137 -19.10 4.45 -18.46
N GLU A 138 -19.66 3.27 -18.25
CA GLU A 138 -20.92 2.87 -18.85
C GLU A 138 -22.06 3.17 -17.88
N THR A 139 -23.12 3.82 -18.36
CA THR A 139 -24.33 4.09 -17.56
C THR A 139 -25.41 3.10 -17.93
N LYS A 140 -26.00 2.43 -16.94
CA LYS A 140 -27.17 1.56 -17.13
C LYS A 140 -28.28 1.99 -16.19
N ASP A 141 -29.50 2.04 -16.69
CA ASP A 141 -30.66 2.27 -15.86
C ASP A 141 -30.98 1.04 -15.01
N HIS A 142 -31.21 1.24 -13.72
CA HIS A 142 -31.81 0.26 -12.84
C HIS A 142 -32.98 0.88 -12.08
N MET A 143 -34.20 0.56 -12.51
CA MET A 143 -35.45 1.05 -11.92
C MET A 143 -35.55 2.59 -11.92
N GLY A 144 -35.11 3.24 -12.99
CA GLY A 144 -35.12 4.71 -13.10
C GLY A 144 -33.93 5.40 -12.41
N VAL A 145 -32.98 4.63 -11.85
CA VAL A 145 -31.75 5.14 -11.27
C VAL A 145 -30.58 4.86 -12.22
N PRO A 146 -29.85 5.88 -12.68
CA PRO A 146 -28.66 5.67 -13.49
C PRO A 146 -27.55 5.08 -12.60
N LEU A 147 -27.09 3.87 -12.95
CA LEU A 147 -25.93 3.23 -12.37
C LEU A 147 -24.73 3.38 -13.30
N HIS A 148 -23.65 3.98 -12.79
CA HIS A 148 -22.40 4.15 -13.53
C HIS A 148 -21.42 3.04 -13.17
N PHE A 149 -20.93 2.32 -14.19
CA PHE A 149 -19.98 1.24 -14.06
C PHE A 149 -18.66 1.66 -14.65
N VAL A 150 -17.58 1.51 -13.86
CA VAL A 150 -16.22 1.73 -14.34
C VAL A 150 -15.89 0.64 -15.37
N THR A 151 -15.64 1.06 -16.60
CA THR A 151 -15.23 0.25 -17.74
C THR A 151 -13.90 0.77 -18.25
N GLY A 152 -12.83 0.60 -17.47
CA GLY A 152 -11.48 0.99 -17.84
C GLY A 152 -10.63 -0.17 -18.36
N LYS A 153 -9.53 0.17 -19.02
CA LYS A 153 -8.41 -0.77 -19.24
C LYS A 153 -7.16 -0.23 -18.57
N MET A 154 -6.37 -1.14 -18.02
CA MET A 154 -5.04 -0.78 -17.53
C MET A 154 -4.14 -0.42 -18.71
N VAL A 155 -3.52 0.75 -18.63
CA VAL A 155 -2.50 1.22 -19.57
C VAL A 155 -1.16 1.02 -18.90
N GLU A 156 -0.47 -0.04 -19.30
CA GLU A 156 0.91 -0.30 -18.89
C GLU A 156 1.84 0.62 -19.67
N ILE A 157 2.66 1.39 -18.95
CA ILE A 157 3.61 2.34 -19.55
C ILE A 157 5.07 1.92 -19.31
N GLU A 158 5.30 1.01 -18.36
CA GLU A 158 6.63 0.48 -18.06
C GLU A 158 6.77 -0.99 -18.49
N GLU A 159 7.77 -1.28 -19.33
CA GLU A 159 8.07 -2.64 -19.81
C GLU A 159 9.16 -3.35 -18.99
N ASP A 160 9.88 -2.60 -18.15
CA ASP A 160 11.04 -3.08 -17.40
C ASP A 160 10.63 -3.81 -16.11
N ILE A 161 11.26 -4.96 -15.85
CA ILE A 161 10.96 -5.80 -14.69
C ILE A 161 11.35 -5.15 -13.35
N SER A 162 12.05 -4.03 -13.32
CA SER A 162 12.27 -3.24 -12.11
C SER A 162 10.99 -2.63 -11.56
N TYR A 163 9.92 -2.51 -12.36
CA TYR A 163 8.62 -2.06 -11.90
C TYR A 163 7.74 -3.23 -11.41
N ASP A 164 6.96 -2.97 -10.36
CA ASP A 164 6.19 -3.99 -9.66
C ASP A 164 5.11 -4.65 -10.51
N ILE A 165 4.35 -3.91 -11.31
CA ILE A 165 3.33 -4.48 -12.21
C ILE A 165 3.98 -5.48 -13.18
N ARG A 166 5.07 -5.08 -13.84
CA ARG A 166 5.77 -5.92 -14.81
C ARG A 166 6.40 -7.14 -14.16
N ALA A 167 7.09 -6.96 -13.03
CA ALA A 167 7.69 -8.07 -12.29
C ALA A 167 6.65 -9.09 -11.84
N ASN A 168 5.52 -8.64 -11.30
CA ASN A 168 4.45 -9.52 -10.84
C ASN A 168 3.83 -10.30 -12.01
N ALA A 169 3.61 -9.64 -13.15
CA ALA A 169 3.13 -10.29 -14.38
C ALA A 169 4.09 -11.37 -14.90
N CYS A 170 5.40 -11.20 -14.71
CA CYS A 170 6.41 -12.21 -15.04
C CYS A 170 6.47 -13.38 -14.03
N GLY A 171 5.79 -13.27 -12.88
CA GLY A 171 5.78 -14.31 -11.86
C GLY A 171 6.67 -14.04 -10.65
N TYR A 172 7.20 -12.82 -10.48
CA TYR A 172 7.93 -12.48 -9.26
C TYR A 172 6.98 -12.11 -8.13
N THR A 173 7.34 -12.50 -6.90
CA THR A 173 6.80 -11.86 -5.70
C THR A 173 7.45 -10.50 -5.55
N THR A 174 6.69 -9.44 -5.69
CA THR A 174 7.26 -8.09 -5.68
C THR A 174 7.35 -7.55 -4.26
N VAL A 175 8.43 -6.82 -3.99
CA VAL A 175 8.68 -6.13 -2.72
C VAL A 175 8.99 -4.68 -3.05
N THR A 176 8.00 -3.82 -2.89
CA THR A 176 8.12 -2.40 -3.23
C THR A 176 8.20 -1.58 -1.95
N PRO A 177 9.37 -1.02 -1.58
CA PRO A 177 9.45 -0.07 -0.46
C PRO A 177 8.75 1.25 -0.85
N LEU A 178 7.73 1.65 -0.09
CA LEU A 178 6.96 2.86 -0.32
C LEU A 178 7.19 3.86 0.81
N THR A 179 7.78 5.02 0.49
CA THR A 179 7.98 6.11 1.44
C THR A 179 6.65 6.80 1.77
N ILE A 180 6.59 7.45 2.93
CA ILE A 180 5.43 8.26 3.33
C ILE A 180 5.58 9.75 3.04
N ASP A 181 6.83 10.20 2.81
CA ASP A 181 7.11 11.57 2.40
C ASP A 181 6.87 11.70 0.91
N ALA A 182 5.81 12.42 0.55
CA ALA A 182 5.41 12.71 -0.82
C ALA A 182 5.87 14.11 -1.28
N THR A 183 6.76 14.77 -0.52
CA THR A 183 7.25 16.11 -0.87
C THR A 183 8.01 16.05 -2.21
N CYS A 184 7.56 16.86 -3.18
CA CYS A 184 8.27 17.03 -4.45
C CYS A 184 9.48 17.97 -4.25
N MET A 185 10.62 17.39 -3.88
CA MET A 185 11.84 18.16 -3.61
C MET A 185 12.31 18.96 -4.83
N ASP A 186 12.06 18.49 -6.06
CA ASP A 186 12.38 19.24 -7.28
C ASP A 186 11.66 20.60 -7.31
N THR A 187 10.39 20.63 -6.92
CA THR A 187 9.62 21.88 -6.82
C THR A 187 10.11 22.74 -5.68
N ILE A 188 10.33 22.17 -4.48
CA ILE A 188 10.90 22.91 -3.33
C ILE A 188 12.21 23.58 -3.71
N ASN A 189 13.11 22.85 -4.35
CA ASN A 189 14.41 23.37 -4.78
C ASN A 189 14.27 24.47 -5.84
N ALA A 190 13.31 24.38 -6.74
CA ALA A 190 13.04 25.42 -7.74
C ALA A 190 12.54 26.73 -7.11
N THR A 191 11.76 26.66 -6.02
CA THR A 191 11.20 27.85 -5.33
C THR A 191 12.24 28.72 -4.63
N ALA A 192 13.46 28.22 -4.39
CA ALA A 192 14.55 29.01 -3.81
C ALA A 192 14.92 30.26 -4.62
N THR A 193 14.48 30.32 -5.89
CA THR A 193 14.69 31.45 -6.80
C THR A 193 13.52 32.44 -6.83
N ILE A 194 12.41 32.14 -6.15
CA ILE A 194 11.18 32.95 -6.17
C ILE A 194 11.15 33.86 -4.94
N ASN A 195 11.12 35.17 -5.16
CA ASN A 195 10.97 36.17 -4.10
C ASN A 195 9.47 36.44 -3.87
N LEU A 196 8.84 35.65 -2.99
CA LEU A 196 7.45 35.86 -2.59
C LEU A 196 7.39 37.02 -1.57
N HIS A 197 7.30 38.26 -2.05
CA HIS A 197 6.98 39.40 -1.19
C HIS A 197 5.54 39.27 -0.68
N ASN A 198 5.36 39.19 0.63
CA ASN A 198 4.05 39.21 1.28
C ASN A 198 3.39 40.58 1.07
N SER A 199 2.35 40.65 0.24
CA SER A 199 1.49 41.82 0.06
C SER A 199 0.37 41.92 1.11
N PHE A 200 0.49 41.24 2.25
CA PHE A 200 -0.55 41.21 3.30
C PHE A 200 -0.47 42.36 4.34
N ASP A 201 0.51 43.26 4.27
CA ASP A 201 0.68 44.36 5.26
C ASP A 201 0.20 45.74 4.77
N LYS A 202 -0.87 45.81 3.97
CA LYS A 202 -1.47 47.10 3.58
C LYS A 202 -2.99 47.11 3.70
N GLU A 203 -3.51 47.02 4.93
CA GLU A 203 -4.84 47.56 5.26
C GLU A 203 -5.05 47.62 6.79
N THR A 204 -4.29 48.49 7.48
CA THR A 204 -4.73 49.08 8.76
C THR A 204 -3.99 50.40 9.00
N THR A 205 -4.56 51.48 8.48
CA THR A 205 -4.43 52.85 8.99
C THR A 205 -5.75 53.56 8.75
#